data_AF-A0A2D8LQF0-F1
#
_entry.id   AF-A0A2D8LQF0-F1
#
_cell.length_a   1.000
_cell.length_b   1.000
_cell.length_c   1.000
_cell.angle_alpha   90.00
_cell.angle_beta   90.00
_cell.angle_gamma   90.00
#
_symmetry.space_group_name_H-M   'P 1'
#
loop_
_entity.id
_entity.type
_entity.pdbx_description
1 polymer ?
#
loop_
_entity_poly.entity_id
_entity_poly.type
_entity_poly.pdbx_seq_one_letter_code
_entity_poly.pdbx_strand_id
1 'polypeptide(L)'
;MKVLKSILLPTENTADKLSALALSLDEILLHVSRPMRWDSDHVILMNDEILSMAHELVSADLLNKTNIGLDFFDATISRTAAWVIGTRNMQKALLQALLKPWKLLRDAENKLDFTKRLTITEELKDLPHGVVWEEFCTRHNMPVGQSLIKDLEAYQNSVSGR
;
A
#
# COMPACT_ATOMS: atom_id res chain seq x y z
N MET A 1 -8.51 6.17 19.76
CA MET A 1 -8.38 5.78 18.34
C MET A 1 -9.21 6.71 17.45
N LYS A 2 -8.58 7.49 16.56
CA LYS A 2 -9.30 8.22 15.50
C LYS A 2 -9.17 7.47 14.18
N VAL A 3 -10.25 7.45 13.42
CA VAL A 3 -10.32 6.80 12.11
C VAL A 3 -9.94 7.79 11.03
N LEU A 4 -8.99 7.40 10.18
CA LEU A 4 -8.56 8.11 8.99
C LEU A 4 -8.99 7.27 7.78
N LYS A 5 -9.99 7.74 7.04
CA LYS A 5 -10.40 7.10 5.77
C LYS A 5 -9.64 7.76 4.63
N SER A 6 -9.22 6.98 3.64
CA SER A 6 -8.49 7.45 2.47
C SER A 6 -9.33 8.28 1.47
N ILE A 7 -10.45 8.86 1.92
CA ILE A 7 -11.50 9.42 1.06
C ILE A 7 -11.84 10.81 1.55
N LEU A 8 -11.60 11.76 0.67
CA LEU A 8 -11.42 13.16 1.01
C LEU A 8 -11.81 14.05 -0.19
N LEU A 9 -11.60 15.36 -0.09
CA LEU A 9 -11.84 16.28 -1.21
C LEU A 9 -10.94 15.95 -2.41
N PRO A 10 -11.29 16.37 -3.64
CA PRO A 10 -10.44 16.16 -4.81
C PRO A 10 -9.01 16.67 -4.56
N THR A 11 -8.01 15.86 -4.91
CA THR A 11 -6.55 16.08 -4.69
C THR A 11 -6.05 15.97 -3.25
N GLU A 12 -6.94 15.80 -2.28
CA GLU A 12 -6.53 15.68 -0.88
C GLU A 12 -5.86 14.32 -0.62
N ASN A 13 -4.64 14.35 -0.08
CA ASN A 13 -3.86 13.15 0.18
C ASN A 13 -3.88 12.79 1.67
N THR A 14 -4.11 11.51 1.96
CA THR A 14 -4.14 10.98 3.33
C THR A 14 -2.74 10.79 3.90
N ALA A 15 -1.74 10.51 3.05
CA ALA A 15 -0.35 10.35 3.46
C ALA A 15 0.15 11.60 4.22
N ASP A 16 -0.10 12.78 3.67
CA ASP A 16 0.31 14.08 4.24
C ASP A 16 -0.25 14.35 5.65
N LYS A 17 -1.30 13.64 6.05
CA LYS A 17 -1.94 13.81 7.36
C LYS A 17 -1.31 12.93 8.44
N LEU A 18 -0.63 11.84 8.06
CA LEU A 18 -0.18 10.83 9.01
C LEU A 18 0.85 11.39 10.01
N SER A 19 1.90 12.06 9.54
CA SER A 19 2.91 12.68 10.41
C SER A 19 2.33 13.79 11.29
N ALA A 20 1.44 14.62 10.75
CA ALA A 20 0.77 15.67 11.53
C ALA A 20 -0.10 15.08 12.64
N LEU A 21 -0.88 14.03 12.34
CA LEU A 21 -1.73 13.34 13.32
C LEU A 21 -0.91 12.59 14.36
N ALA A 22 0.22 12.01 13.96
CA ALA A 22 1.10 11.25 14.86
C ALA A 22 1.66 12.10 16.01
N LEU A 23 1.74 13.42 15.87
CA LEU A 23 2.15 14.34 16.95
C LEU A 23 1.09 14.50 18.05
N SER A 24 -0.19 14.25 17.73
CA SER A 24 -1.31 14.57 18.63
C SER A 24 -2.15 13.36 19.05
N LEU A 25 -1.98 12.21 18.41
CA LEU A 25 -2.75 10.99 18.68
C LEU A 25 -1.82 9.89 19.14
N ASP A 26 -2.28 9.02 20.05
CA ASP A 26 -1.53 7.83 20.46
C ASP A 26 -1.65 6.66 19.48
N GLU A 27 -2.77 6.58 18.77
CA GLU A 27 -3.07 5.51 17.81
C GLU A 27 -3.87 6.03 16.63
N ILE A 28 -3.59 5.48 15.45
CA ILE A 28 -4.26 5.81 14.18
C ILE A 28 -4.95 4.54 13.65
N LEU A 29 -6.23 4.62 13.28
CA LEU A 29 -6.88 3.59 12.47
C LEU A 29 -6.95 4.11 11.04
N LEU A 30 -6.36 3.37 10.10
CA LEU A 30 -6.26 3.77 8.70
C LEU A 30 -7.12 2.85 7.85
N HIS A 31 -8.22 3.38 7.30
CA HIS A 31 -9.05 2.69 6.31
C HIS A 31 -8.54 3.02 4.92
N VAL A 32 -8.03 1.99 4.24
CA VAL A 32 -7.45 2.10 2.90
C VAL A 32 -8.47 1.63 1.87
N SER A 33 -8.77 2.51 0.92
CA SER A 33 -9.66 2.27 -0.22
C SER A 33 -9.15 3.04 -1.45
N ARG A 34 -9.73 2.79 -2.62
CA ARG A 34 -9.45 3.57 -3.83
C ARG A 34 -10.68 4.36 -4.27
N PRO A 35 -10.72 5.69 -4.07
CA PRO A 35 -11.84 6.52 -4.54
C PRO A 35 -11.74 6.81 -6.05
N MET A 36 -12.85 6.65 -6.78
CA MET A 36 -12.95 6.97 -8.20
C MET A 36 -13.93 8.12 -8.38
N ARG A 37 -13.43 9.35 -8.23
CA ARG A 37 -14.18 10.63 -8.26
C ARG A 37 -15.13 10.86 -7.07
N TRP A 38 -15.52 9.81 -6.36
CA TRP A 38 -16.32 9.83 -5.13
C TRP A 38 -15.89 8.67 -4.22
N ASP A 39 -16.53 8.52 -3.06
CA ASP A 39 -16.36 7.40 -2.12
C ASP A 39 -16.89 6.09 -2.72
N SER A 40 -16.19 5.56 -3.72
CA SER A 40 -16.67 4.49 -4.59
C SER A 40 -16.19 3.10 -4.16
N ASP A 41 -15.45 3.00 -3.05
CA ASP A 41 -14.97 1.74 -2.46
C ASP A 41 -14.32 0.75 -3.46
N HIS A 42 -13.54 1.24 -4.43
CA HIS A 42 -12.88 0.34 -5.38
C HIS A 42 -11.71 -0.38 -4.72
N VAL A 43 -11.41 -1.58 -5.23
CA VAL A 43 -10.25 -2.36 -4.80
C VAL A 43 -8.97 -1.54 -4.94
N ILE A 44 -8.12 -1.64 -3.93
CA ILE A 44 -6.84 -0.97 -3.83
C ILE A 44 -5.91 -1.48 -4.94
N LEU A 45 -5.28 -0.53 -5.65
CA LEU A 45 -4.21 -0.79 -6.59
C LEU A 45 -2.89 -0.29 -6.01
N MET A 46 -1.77 -0.79 -6.52
CA MET A 46 -0.46 -0.24 -6.20
C MET A 46 -0.23 1.04 -7.03
N ASN A 47 -0.95 2.11 -6.68
CA ASN A 47 -0.84 3.44 -7.28
C ASN A 47 -0.03 4.39 -6.39
N ASP A 48 0.18 5.63 -6.86
CA ASP A 48 1.00 6.63 -6.16
C ASP A 48 0.46 6.99 -4.77
N GLU A 49 -0.85 7.02 -4.58
CA GLU A 49 -1.47 7.33 -3.27
C GLU A 49 -1.14 6.26 -2.23
N ILE A 50 -1.27 4.98 -2.60
CA ILE A 50 -1.00 3.84 -1.72
C ILE A 50 0.50 3.70 -1.45
N LEU A 51 1.33 3.95 -2.47
CA LEU A 51 2.79 4.01 -2.30
C LEU A 51 3.19 5.16 -1.36
N SER A 52 2.60 6.34 -1.50
CA SER A 52 2.87 7.51 -0.64
C SER A 52 2.44 7.26 0.80
N MET A 53 1.29 6.62 0.99
CA MET A 53 0.81 6.20 2.31
C MET A 53 1.78 5.23 2.97
N ALA A 54 2.21 4.19 2.26
CA ALA A 54 3.22 3.25 2.76
C ALA A 54 4.57 3.93 3.04
N HIS A 55 5.00 4.85 2.18
CA HIS A 55 6.20 5.65 2.38
C HIS A 55 6.14 6.40 3.69
N GLU A 56 5.05 7.12 3.96
CA GLU A 56 4.92 7.92 5.18
C GLU A 56 4.86 7.04 6.44
N LEU A 57 4.14 5.91 6.37
CA LEU A 57 4.07 4.97 7.48
C LEU A 57 5.45 4.43 7.89
N VAL A 58 6.32 4.16 6.91
CA VAL A 58 7.67 3.64 7.17
C VAL A 58 8.64 4.78 7.48
N SER A 59 8.61 5.87 6.71
CA SER A 59 9.53 6.99 6.84
C SER A 59 9.35 7.73 8.17
N ALA A 60 8.14 7.78 8.73
CA ALA A 60 7.87 8.42 10.01
C ALA A 60 7.81 7.42 11.19
N ASP A 61 8.19 6.15 10.98
CA ASP A 61 8.18 5.09 11.99
C ASP A 61 6.79 4.90 12.67
N LEU A 62 5.73 4.91 11.86
CA LEU A 62 4.34 4.90 12.32
C LEU A 62 3.68 3.52 12.27
N LEU A 63 4.39 2.47 11.84
CA LEU A 63 3.82 1.12 11.70
C LEU A 63 3.27 0.57 13.02
N ASN A 64 3.99 0.76 14.13
CA ASN A 64 3.54 0.30 15.46
C ASN A 64 2.38 1.13 16.02
N LYS A 65 2.14 2.31 15.46
CA LYS A 65 1.12 3.27 15.90
C LYS A 65 -0.16 3.21 15.06
N THR A 66 -0.11 2.53 13.93
CA THR A 66 -1.16 2.57 12.91
C THR A 66 -1.74 1.19 12.68
N ASN A 67 -3.05 1.06 12.90
CA ASN A 67 -3.83 -0.10 12.53
C ASN A 67 -4.29 0.07 11.08
N ILE A 68 -3.82 -0.78 10.17
CA ILE A 68 -4.16 -0.71 8.75
C ILE A 68 -5.35 -1.63 8.47
N GLY A 69 -6.50 -1.05 8.16
CA GLY A 69 -7.71 -1.73 7.71
C GLY A 69 -7.95 -1.49 6.21
N LEU A 70 -8.46 -2.49 5.51
CA LEU A 70 -8.87 -2.35 4.12
C LEU A 70 -10.38 -2.17 4.06
N ASP A 71 -10.82 -1.13 3.37
CA ASP A 71 -12.23 -0.72 3.32
C ASP A 71 -12.62 -0.53 1.85
N PHE A 72 -13.00 -1.62 1.18
CA PHE A 72 -13.45 -1.57 -0.20
C PHE A 72 -14.48 -2.67 -0.47
N PHE A 73 -15.36 -2.42 -1.44
CA PHE A 73 -16.41 -3.33 -1.83
C PHE A 73 -16.65 -3.23 -3.34
N ASP A 74 -16.08 -4.16 -4.09
CA ASP A 74 -16.31 -4.28 -5.52
C ASP A 74 -17.14 -5.54 -5.81
N ALA A 75 -18.39 -5.33 -6.21
CA ALA A 75 -19.34 -6.39 -6.54
C ALA A 75 -19.28 -6.82 -8.01
N THR A 76 -18.41 -6.19 -8.83
CA THR A 76 -18.31 -6.46 -10.27
C THR A 76 -17.31 -7.57 -10.61
N ILE A 77 -16.46 -7.96 -9.66
CA ILE A 77 -15.46 -9.02 -9.78
C ILE A 77 -15.60 -10.07 -8.66
N SER A 78 -14.83 -11.16 -8.73
CA SER A 78 -14.77 -12.14 -7.63
C SER A 78 -14.34 -11.47 -6.33
N ARG A 79 -15.16 -11.60 -5.27
CA ARG A 79 -14.89 -11.00 -3.95
C ARG A 79 -13.61 -11.55 -3.32
N THR A 80 -13.34 -12.85 -3.51
CA THR A 80 -12.09 -13.48 -3.06
C THR A 80 -10.90 -12.86 -3.78
N ALA A 81 -10.99 -12.68 -5.10
CA ALA A 81 -9.93 -12.01 -5.87
C ALA A 81 -9.74 -10.55 -5.42
N ALA A 82 -10.83 -9.81 -5.21
CA ALA A 82 -10.78 -8.43 -4.71
C ALA A 82 -10.00 -8.32 -3.39
N TRP A 83 -10.29 -9.17 -2.41
CA TRP A 83 -9.59 -9.21 -1.13
C TRP A 83 -8.10 -9.55 -1.27
N VAL A 84 -7.79 -10.57 -2.08
CA VAL A 84 -6.41 -10.99 -2.33
C VAL A 84 -5.61 -9.89 -3.03
N ILE A 85 -6.19 -9.23 -4.03
CA ILE A 85 -5.56 -8.13 -4.77
C ILE A 85 -5.31 -6.95 -3.82
N GLY A 86 -6.33 -6.48 -3.12
CA GLY A 86 -6.22 -5.31 -2.24
C GLY A 86 -5.21 -5.52 -1.12
N THR A 87 -5.26 -6.67 -0.45
CA THR A 87 -4.33 -7.01 0.64
C THR A 87 -2.89 -7.09 0.14
N ARG A 88 -2.65 -7.81 -0.97
CA ARG A 88 -1.30 -7.96 -1.52
C ARG A 88 -0.74 -6.63 -2.03
N ASN A 89 -1.58 -5.75 -2.58
CA ASN A 89 -1.12 -4.43 -3.04
C ASN A 89 -0.71 -3.53 -1.88
N MET A 90 -1.45 -3.54 -0.76
CA MET A 90 -1.02 -2.81 0.44
C MET A 90 0.30 -3.37 1.00
N GLN A 91 0.44 -4.70 1.07
CA GLN A 91 1.68 -5.35 1.51
C GLN A 91 2.86 -5.04 0.58
N LYS A 92 2.66 -5.04 -0.74
CA LYS A 92 3.69 -4.65 -1.71
C LYS A 92 4.12 -3.20 -1.55
N ALA A 93 3.19 -2.28 -1.30
CA ALA A 93 3.52 -0.89 -1.05
C ALA A 93 4.37 -0.72 0.22
N LEU A 94 4.02 -1.41 1.32
CA LEU A 94 4.83 -1.46 2.54
C LEU A 94 6.22 -2.05 2.29
N LEU A 95 6.30 -3.14 1.52
CA LEU A 95 7.58 -3.76 1.14
C LEU A 95 8.47 -2.77 0.39
N GLN A 96 7.93 -2.08 -0.63
CA GLN A 96 8.70 -1.08 -1.37
C GLN A 96 9.18 0.04 -0.47
N ALA A 97 8.35 0.52 0.45
CA ALA A 97 8.73 1.54 1.42
C ALA A 97 9.84 1.05 2.37
N LEU A 98 9.78 -0.20 2.84
CA LEU A 98 10.81 -0.80 3.71
C LEU A 98 12.16 -0.99 3.01
N LEU A 99 12.16 -1.17 1.68
CA LEU A 99 13.39 -1.33 0.89
C LEU A 99 14.09 0.00 0.58
N LYS A 100 13.45 1.16 0.84
CA LYS A 100 14.05 2.46 0.51
C LYS A 100 15.22 2.80 1.44
N PRO A 101 16.28 3.44 0.92
CA PRO A 101 17.40 3.92 1.72
C PRO A 101 17.05 5.23 2.43
N TRP A 102 16.12 5.18 3.39
CA TRP A 102 15.60 6.38 4.08
C TRP A 102 16.67 7.27 4.68
N LYS A 103 17.73 6.69 5.26
CA LYS A 103 18.85 7.46 5.80
C LYS A 103 19.52 8.32 4.72
N LEU A 104 19.79 7.75 3.56
CA LEU A 104 20.41 8.46 2.44
C LEU A 104 19.50 9.58 1.90
N LEU A 105 18.20 9.30 1.79
CA LEU A 105 17.21 10.29 1.34
C LEU A 105 17.09 11.47 2.32
N ARG A 106 16.99 11.19 3.62
CA ARG A 106 16.96 12.21 4.68
C ARG A 106 18.26 13.03 4.72
N ASP A 107 19.42 12.38 4.57
CA ASP A 107 20.71 13.07 4.55
C ASP A 107 20.84 14.01 3.34
N ALA A 108 20.33 13.61 2.17
CA ALA A 108 20.31 14.47 0.98
C ALA A 108 19.36 15.67 1.19
N GLU A 109 18.18 15.43 1.75
CA GLU A 109 17.21 16.48 2.05
C GLU A 109 17.73 17.50 3.09
N ASN A 110 18.34 17.03 4.19
CA ASN A 110 18.94 17.89 5.21
C ASN A 110 20.11 18.74 4.69
N LYS A 111 20.77 18.29 3.61
CA LYS A 111 21.82 19.03 2.91
C LYS A 111 21.30 19.94 1.80
N LEU A 112 19.98 20.00 1.60
CA LEU A 112 19.31 20.72 0.52
C LEU A 112 19.73 20.23 -0.88
N ASP A 113 20.23 19.00 -1.00
CA ASP A 113 20.59 18.36 -2.27
C ASP A 113 19.34 17.71 -2.88
N PHE A 114 18.42 18.55 -3.32
CA PHE A 114 17.13 18.13 -3.86
C PHE A 114 17.26 17.39 -5.19
N THR A 115 18.31 17.70 -5.97
CA THR A 115 18.65 16.97 -7.20
C THR A 115 18.95 15.52 -6.88
N LYS A 116 19.89 15.26 -5.96
CA LYS A 116 20.23 13.90 -5.57
C LYS A 116 19.04 13.16 -4.95
N ARG A 117 18.28 13.83 -4.07
CA ARG A 117 17.07 13.25 -3.45
C ARG A 117 16.08 12.78 -4.52
N LEU A 118 15.81 13.63 -5.52
CA LEU A 118 14.88 13.30 -6.60
C LEU A 118 15.43 12.19 -7.50
N THR A 119 16.69 12.29 -7.93
CA THR A 119 17.34 11.26 -8.76
C THR A 119 17.27 9.89 -8.09
N ILE A 120 17.66 9.77 -6.82
CA ILE A 120 17.57 8.48 -6.10
C ILE A 120 16.12 8.01 -6.05
N THR A 121 15.17 8.89 -5.74
CA THR A 121 13.75 8.51 -5.63
C THR A 121 13.19 7.92 -6.93
N GLU A 122 13.58 8.45 -8.08
CA GLU A 122 13.18 7.93 -9.38
C GLU A 122 13.89 6.61 -9.72
N GLU A 123 15.21 6.50 -9.51
CA GLU A 123 15.97 5.27 -9.75
C GLU A 123 15.45 4.08 -8.90
N LEU A 124 14.89 4.35 -7.72
CA LEU A 124 14.29 3.31 -6.88
C LEU A 124 13.07 2.63 -7.52
N LYS A 125 12.40 3.26 -8.50
CA LYS A 125 11.22 2.69 -9.17
C LYS A 125 11.58 1.50 -10.07
N ASP A 126 12.79 1.50 -10.63
CA ASP A 126 13.26 0.45 -11.55
C ASP A 126 13.92 -0.74 -10.83
N LEU A 127 14.08 -0.65 -9.50
CA LEU A 127 14.63 -1.75 -8.72
C LEU A 127 13.73 -2.99 -8.76
N PRO A 128 14.31 -4.20 -8.66
CA PRO A 128 13.57 -5.46 -8.78
C PRO A 128 12.75 -5.80 -7.54
N HIS A 129 11.83 -4.92 -7.13
CA HIS A 129 10.92 -5.12 -5.99
C HIS A 129 10.05 -6.38 -6.14
N GLY A 130 9.76 -6.79 -7.39
CA GLY A 130 9.05 -8.03 -7.70
C GLY A 130 9.77 -9.29 -7.19
N VAL A 131 11.10 -9.33 -7.27
CA VAL A 131 11.91 -10.49 -6.82
C VAL A 131 11.85 -10.62 -5.30
N VAL A 132 11.94 -9.51 -4.58
CA VAL A 132 11.80 -9.51 -3.11
C VAL A 132 10.40 -9.92 -2.68
N TRP A 133 9.37 -9.45 -3.39
CA TRP A 133 7.99 -9.84 -3.15
C TRP A 133 7.76 -11.34 -3.38
N GLU A 134 8.33 -11.89 -4.45
CA GLU A 134 8.26 -13.31 -4.76
C GLU A 134 8.90 -14.16 -3.66
N GLU A 135 10.10 -13.81 -3.23
CA GLU A 135 10.78 -14.49 -2.13
C GLU A 135 9.99 -14.39 -0.80
N PHE A 136 9.39 -13.23 -0.51
CA PHE A 136 8.49 -13.07 0.64
C PHE A 136 7.31 -14.03 0.58
N CYS A 137 6.67 -14.18 -0.59
CA CYS A 137 5.56 -15.12 -0.77
C CYS A 137 6.03 -16.56 -0.63
N THR A 138 7.16 -16.94 -1.24
CA THR A 138 7.73 -18.29 -1.16
C THR A 138 7.99 -18.70 0.29
N ARG A 139 8.59 -17.81 1.11
CA ARG A 139 8.85 -18.08 2.53
C ARG A 139 7.57 -18.30 3.35
N HIS A 140 6.45 -17.73 2.91
CA HIS A 140 5.15 -17.89 3.55
C HIS A 140 4.28 -18.96 2.88
N ASN A 141 4.83 -19.75 1.96
CA ASN A 141 4.11 -20.77 1.18
C ASN A 141 2.90 -20.20 0.42
N MET A 142 3.02 -18.96 -0.09
CA MET A 142 1.95 -18.27 -0.81
C MET A 142 2.23 -18.24 -2.32
N PRO A 143 1.21 -18.42 -3.18
CA PRO A 143 1.39 -18.44 -4.62
C PRO A 143 1.66 -17.04 -5.20
N VAL A 144 2.35 -17.01 -6.34
CA VAL A 144 2.67 -15.80 -7.11
C VAL A 144 2.32 -15.98 -8.58
N GLY A 145 2.20 -14.87 -9.31
CA GLY A 145 1.99 -14.87 -10.76
C GLY A 145 0.84 -15.77 -11.20
N GLN A 146 1.12 -16.64 -12.19
CA GLN A 146 0.11 -17.51 -12.79
C GLN A 146 -0.46 -18.56 -11.83
N SER A 147 0.31 -19.02 -10.83
CA SER A 147 -0.20 -19.99 -9.85
C SER A 147 -1.35 -19.40 -9.05
N LEU A 148 -1.20 -18.13 -8.61
CA LEU A 148 -2.24 -17.44 -7.86
C LEU A 148 -3.53 -17.30 -8.67
N ILE A 149 -3.42 -17.02 -9.97
CA ILE A 149 -4.58 -16.90 -10.86
C ILE A 149 -5.31 -18.24 -10.93
N LYS A 150 -4.57 -19.34 -11.14
CA LYS A 150 -5.15 -20.69 -11.20
C LYS A 150 -5.85 -21.08 -9.89
N ASP A 151 -5.26 -20.75 -8.75
CA ASP A 151 -5.84 -21.06 -7.43
C ASP A 151 -7.15 -20.30 -7.20
N LEU A 152 -7.18 -19.02 -7.59
CA LEU A 152 -8.39 -18.19 -7.51
C LEU A 152 -9.49 -18.70 -8.45
N GLU A 153 -9.14 -19.05 -9.68
CA GLU A 153 -10.08 -19.64 -10.66
C GLU A 153 -10.63 -20.98 -10.17
N ALA A 154 -9.76 -21.86 -9.66
CA ALA A 154 -10.16 -23.16 -9.11
C ALA A 154 -11.11 -23.00 -7.93
N TYR A 155 -10.78 -22.09 -7.00
CA TYR A 155 -11.67 -21.79 -5.87
C TYR A 155 -13.01 -21.25 -6.35
N GLN A 156 -13.00 -20.25 -7.25
CA GLN A 156 -14.22 -19.66 -7.81
C GLN A 156 -15.10 -20.75 -8.43
N ASN A 157 -14.55 -21.63 -9.27
CA ASN A 157 -15.30 -22.73 -9.89
C ASN A 157 -15.87 -23.73 -8.86
N SER A 158 -15.16 -23.97 -7.75
CA SER A 158 -15.62 -24.89 -6.70
C SER A 158 -16.82 -24.38 -5.90
N VAL A 159 -16.96 -23.06 -5.76
CA VAL A 159 -18.03 -22.42 -4.97
C VAL A 159 -19.13 -21.80 -5.83
N SER A 160 -18.91 -21.66 -7.13
CA SER A 160 -19.90 -21.14 -8.09
C SER A 160 -20.95 -22.19 -8.43
N GLY A 161 -21.44 -22.96 -7.46
CA GLY A 161 -22.51 -23.96 -7.62
C GLY A 161 -23.89 -23.40 -8.02
N ARG A 162 -23.90 -22.25 -8.71
CA ARG A 162 -24.99 -21.61 -9.46
C ARG A 162 -24.38 -20.89 -10.66
#